data_AF-A0A0V0GIJ7-F1
#
_entry.id   AF-A0A0V0GIJ7-F1
#
_cell.length_a   1.000
_cell.length_b   1.000
_cell.length_c   1.000
_cell.angle_alpha   90.00
_cell.angle_beta   90.00
_cell.angle_gamma   90.00
#
_symmetry.space_group_name_H-M   'P 1'
#
loop_
_entity.id
_entity.type
_entity.pdbx_description
1 polymer ?
#
loop_
_entity_poly.entity_id
_entity_poly.type
_entity_poly.pdbx_seq_one_letter_code
_entity_poly.pdbx_strand_id
1 'polypeptide(L)' 'MISGYLQSGCCYLAVKVFGKLLRESDVRLNDVSIVSALTACARTELLDVGKKIHGLIVVYGVVMDVFLGSSLVDMYT' A
#
# COMPACT_ATOMS: atom_id res chain seq x y z
N MET A 1 -3.24 11.84 -2.33
CA MET A 1 -2.92 12.07 -0.90
C MET A 1 -1.80 11.14 -0.42
N ILE A 2 -1.93 9.81 -0.50
CA ILE A 2 -0.86 8.86 -0.12
C ILE A 2 0.39 8.99 -1.01
N SER A 3 0.19 9.10 -2.34
CA SER A 3 1.27 9.35 -3.30
C SER A 3 2.05 10.65 -3.06
N GLY A 4 1.38 11.67 -2.51
CA GLY A 4 2.03 12.93 -2.13
C GLY A 4 3.01 12.76 -0.97
N TYR A 5 2.63 12.00 0.06
CA TYR A 5 3.54 11.65 1.15
C TYR A 5 4.72 10.80 0.67
N LEU A 6 4.49 9.91 -0.30
CA LEU A 6 5.53 9.10 -0.91
C LEU A 6 6.56 9.96 -1.68
N GLN A 7 6.09 10.95 -2.45
CA GLN A 7 6.95 11.88 -3.18
C GLN A 7 7.76 12.80 -2.24
N SER A 8 7.17 13.21 -1.12
CA SER A 8 7.87 14.00 -0.09
C SER A 8 8.81 13.18 0.80
N GLY A 9 8.99 11.88 0.54
CA GLY A 9 9.83 10.99 1.36
C GLY A 9 9.22 10.59 2.70
N CYS A 10 8.02 11.07 3.03
CA CYS A 10 7.31 10.78 4.28
C CYS A 10 6.58 9.42 4.24
N CYS A 11 7.32 8.36 3.97
CA CYS A 11 6.78 7.02 3.74
C CYS A 11 5.98 6.48 4.95
N TYR A 12 6.40 6.78 6.19
CA TYR A 12 5.64 6.40 7.39
C TYR A 12 4.24 7.06 7.45
N LEU A 13 4.13 8.33 7.04
CA LEU A 13 2.84 9.01 6.98
C LEU A 13 1.95 8.41 5.88
N ALA A 14 2.53 8.01 4.75
CA ALA A 14 1.79 7.32 3.68
C ALA A 14 1.14 6.04 4.21
N VAL A 15 1.88 5.22 4.95
CA VAL A 15 1.38 3.98 5.57
C VAL A 15 0.32 4.27 6.64
N LYS A 16 0.53 5.28 7.48
CA LYS A 16 -0.43 5.68 8.52
C LYS A 16 -1.76 6.15 7.93
N VAL A 17 -1.72 6.91 6.84
CA VAL A 17 -2.91 7.38 6.12
C VAL A 17 -3.62 6.22 5.44
N PHE A 18 -2.88 5.27 4.83
CA PHE A 18 -3.47 4.06 4.27
C PHE A 18 -4.22 3.25 5.34
N GLY A 19 -3.62 3.09 6.53
CA GLY A 19 -4.27 2.42 7.66
C GLY A 19 -5.53 3.11 8.18
N LYS A 20 -5.65 4.44 8.03
CA LYS A 20 -6.90 5.17 8.33
C LYS A 20 -7.95 4.95 7.25
N LEU A 21 -7.54 5.00 5.99
CA LEU A 21 -8.39 4.80 4.83
C LEU A 21 -9.04 3.41 4.83
N LEU A 22 -8.32 2.39 5.32
CA LEU A 22 -8.85 1.04 5.53
C LEU A 22 -9.91 0.92 6.63
N ARG A 23 -9.96 1.86 7.58
CA ARG A 23 -10.95 1.87 8.67
C ARG A 23 -12.23 2.60 8.27
N GLU A 24 -12.22 3.30 7.15
CA GLU A 24 -13.39 3.98 6.61
C GLU A 24 -14.19 2.99 5.76
N SER A 25 -15.40 2.66 6.23
CA SER A 25 -16.22 1.56 5.69
C SER A 25 -16.64 1.72 4.22
N ASP A 26 -16.58 2.94 3.68
CA ASP A 26 -17.04 3.27 2.32
C ASP A 26 -15.91 3.46 1.30
N VAL A 27 -14.64 3.32 1.70
CA VAL A 27 -13.54 3.59 0.78
C VAL A 27 -13.12 2.32 0.04
N ARG A 28 -13.51 2.25 -1.23
CA ARG A 28 -12.95 1.25 -2.16
C ARG A 28 -11.46 1.51 -2.33
N LEU A 29 -10.65 0.50 -2.01
CA LEU A 29 -9.23 0.54 -2.29
C LEU A 29 -9.01 0.74 -3.79
N ASN A 30 -8.27 1.80 -4.13
CA ASN A 30 -7.84 2.04 -5.50
C ASN A 30 -6.40 1.55 -5.66
N ASP A 31 -6.09 1.03 -6.85
CA ASP A 31 -4.80 0.38 -7.15
C ASP A 31 -3.63 1.33 -6.89
N VAL A 32 -3.79 2.62 -7.21
CA VAL A 32 -2.78 3.67 -6.97
C VAL A 32 -2.44 3.81 -5.48
N SER A 33 -3.43 3.72 -4.59
CA SER A 33 -3.22 3.82 -3.14
C SER A 33 -2.53 2.59 -2.59
N ILE A 34 -2.86 1.42 -3.11
CA ILE A 34 -2.23 0.16 -2.73
C ILE A 34 -0.76 0.16 -3.19
N VAL A 35 -0.50 0.45 -4.46
CA VAL A 35 0.85 0.61 -5.01
C VAL A 35 1.66 1.60 -4.19
N SER A 36 1.10 2.79 -3.92
CA SER A 36 1.80 3.81 -3.12
C SER A 36 2.12 3.33 -1.71
N ALA A 37 1.22 2.56 -1.08
CA ALA A 37 1.44 2.02 0.25
C ALA A 37 2.48 0.89 0.26
N LEU A 38 2.48 0.03 -0.76
CA LEU A 38 3.50 -1.02 -0.95
C LEU A 38 4.88 -0.41 -1.17
N THR A 39 5.00 0.59 -2.05
CA THR A 39 6.26 1.32 -2.25
C THR A 39 6.73 2.01 -0.97
N ALA A 40 5.82 2.56 -0.16
CA ALA A 40 6.18 3.14 1.12
C ALA A 40 6.74 2.07 2.09
N CYS A 41 6.13 0.88 2.11
CA CYS A 41 6.60 -0.24 2.94
C CYS A 41 7.99 -0.72 2.49
N ALA A 42 8.22 -0.87 1.19
CA ALA A 42 9.52 -1.21 0.61
C ALA A 42 10.60 -0.22 1.06
N ARG A 43 10.34 1.08 0.96
CA ARG A 43 11.29 2.15 1.32
C ARG A 43 11.53 2.32 2.83
N THR A 44 10.67 1.75 3.68
CA THR A 44 10.77 1.91 5.14
C THR A 44 11.04 0.59 5.85
N GLU A 45 11.29 -0.48 5.10
CA GLU A 45 11.52 -1.83 5.62
C GLU A 45 10.36 -2.32 6.53
N LEU A 46 9.15 -1.78 6.34
CA LEU A 46 7.94 -2.12 7.11
C LEU A 46 7.27 -3.38 6.57
N LEU A 47 8.01 -4.49 6.53
CA LEU A 47 7.57 -5.75 5.94
C LEU A 47 6.27 -6.28 6.59
N ASP A 48 6.12 -6.14 7.90
CA ASP A 48 4.91 -6.58 8.62
C ASP A 48 3.66 -5.81 8.18
N VAL A 49 3.82 -4.54 7.81
CA VAL A 49 2.71 -3.74 7.28
C VAL A 49 2.42 -4.13 5.84
N GLY A 50 3.46 -4.30 5.02
CA GLY A 50 3.31 -4.77 3.64
C GLY A 50 2.61 -6.13 3.54
N LYS A 51 2.91 -7.08 4.44
CA LYS A 51 2.19 -8.36 4.53
C LYS A 51 0.71 -8.20 4.86
N LYS A 52 0.34 -7.25 5.74
CA LYS A 52 -1.06 -6.94 6.03
C LYS A 52 -1.77 -6.38 4.79
N ILE A 53 -1.11 -5.49 4.05
CA ILE A 53 -1.64 -4.94 2.79
C ILE A 53 -1.84 -6.06 1.77
N HIS A 54 -0.87 -6.96 1.60
CA HIS A 54 -1.01 -8.11 0.72
C HIS A 54 -2.20 -9.01 1.13
N GLY A 55 -2.37 -9.29 2.42
CA GLY A 55 -3.55 -10.01 2.91
C GLY A 55 -4.88 -9.34 2.55
N LEU A 56 -4.93 -8.00 2.62
CA LEU A 56 -6.13 -7.24 2.22
C LEU A 56 -6.39 -7.34 0.71
N ILE A 57 -5.35 -7.25 -0.13
CA ILE A 57 -5.49 -7.44 -1.59
C ILE A 57 -6.16 -8.78 -1.89
N VAL A 58 -5.74 -9.85 -1.21
CA VAL A 58 -6.31 -11.20 -1.36
C VAL A 58 -7.74 -11.28 -0.86
N VAL A 59 -8.02 -10.77 0.35
CA VAL A 59 -9.35 -10.84 0.98
C VAL A 59 -10.40 -10.03 0.21
N TYR A 60 -10.03 -8.85 -0.29
CA TYR A 60 -10.93 -7.99 -1.05
C TYR A 60 -11.01 -8.35 -2.54
N GLY A 61 -10.28 -9.36 -2.99
CA GLY A 61 -10.28 -9.80 -4.39
C GLY A 61 -9.80 -8.70 -5.35
N VAL A 62 -8.82 -7.90 -4.94
CA VAL A 62 -8.26 -6.84 -5.79
C VAL A 62 -7.58 -7.49 -6.99
N VAL A 63 -7.89 -6.98 -8.19
CA VAL A 63 -7.30 -7.49 -9.43
C VAL A 63 -5.82 -7.16 -9.46
N MET A 64 -5.00 -8.19 -9.65
CA MET A 64 -3.56 -8.03 -9.69
C MET A 64 -3.11 -7.68 -11.11
N ASP A 65 -2.82 -6.40 -11.33
CA ASP A 65 -2.20 -5.94 -12.57
C ASP A 65 -0.66 -5.98 -12.48
N VAL A 66 0.01 -5.68 -13.59
CA VAL A 66 1.49 -5.68 -13.67
C VAL A 66 2.11 -4.69 -12.68
N PHE A 67 1.47 -3.55 -12.43
CA PHE A 67 2.01 -2.53 -11.52
C PHE A 67 1.90 -2.97 -10.06
N LEU A 68 0.77 -3.56 -9.67
CA LEU A 68 0.52 -4.09 -8.33
C LEU A 68 1.43 -5.28 -8.06
N GLY A 69 1.59 -6.17 -9.05
CA GLY A 69 2.50 -7.32 -8.97
C GLY A 69 3.95 -6.89 -8.74
N SER A 70 4.47 -5.96 -9.56
CA SER A 70 5.83 -5.42 -9.37
C SER A 70 5.99 -4.74 -8.01
N SER A 71 4.99 -3.98 -7.57
CA SER A 71 5.04 -3.30 -6.26
C SER A 71 5.04 -4.27 -5.08
N LEU A 72 4.40 -5.43 -5.21
CA LEU A 72 4.44 -6.49 -4.21
C LEU A 72 5.83 -7.14 -4.17
N VAL A 73 6.40 -7.44 -5.35
CA VAL A 73 7.76 -7.99 -5.45
C VAL A 73 8.75 -7.04 -4.79
N ASP A 74 8.74 -5.75 -5.17
CA ASP A 74 9.61 -4.72 -4.62
C ASP A 74 9.46 -4.54 -3.09
N MET A 75 8.27 -4.83 -2.54
CA MET A 75 8.03 -4.76 -1.10
C MET A 75 8.58 -5.97 -0.32
N TYR A 76 8.65 -7.14 -0.96
CA TYR A 76 9.15 -8.37 -0.35
C TYR A 76 10.67 -8.57 -0.49
N THR A 77 11.32 -7.85 -1.40
CA THR A 77 12.77 -7.88 -1.65
C THR A 77 13.50 -6.81 -0.87
#